data_AF-A0A933RFJ3-F1
#
_entry.id   AF-A0A933RFJ3-F1
#
_cell.length_a   1.000
_cell.length_b   1.000
_cell.length_c   1.000
_cell.angle_alpha   90.00
_cell.angle_beta   90.00
_cell.angle_gamma   90.00
#
_symmetry.space_group_name_H-M   'P 1'
#
loop_
_entity.id
_entity.type
_entity.pdbx_description
1 polymer ?
#
loop_
_entity_poly.entity_id
_entity_poly.type
_entity_poly.pdbx_seq_one_letter_code
_entity_poly.pdbx_strand_id
1 'polypeptide(L)'
;MTATPSTTFSRALARDAPLAAVALGRSLRAAGLAVTPDRSATFARAAELVGVGERDRLYWAARLSFVTSRDHLAAFDAVFAAVVDGLSDDVAQAAGGDTAGPRARRPAARPVPSEAEPAAGGAPSG
;
A
#
# COMPACT_ATOMS: atom_id res chain seq x y z
N MET A 1 4.58 -12.26 -20.48
CA MET A 1 3.30 -12.23 -19.74
C MET A 1 3.03 -10.79 -19.37
N THR A 2 2.25 -10.07 -20.17
CA THR A 2 1.85 -8.69 -19.87
C THR A 2 0.78 -8.74 -18.78
N ALA A 3 1.14 -8.33 -17.56
CA ALA A 3 0.17 -8.14 -16.49
C ALA A 3 -0.83 -7.07 -16.95
N THR A 4 -2.08 -7.48 -17.18
CA THR A 4 -3.18 -6.56 -17.51
C THR A 4 -3.26 -5.50 -16.41
N PRO A 5 -3.17 -4.19 -16.72
CA PRO A 5 -3.32 -3.17 -15.71
C PRO A 5 -4.70 -3.32 -15.05
N SER A 6 -4.74 -3.16 -13.73
CA SER A 6 -5.98 -3.00 -13.00
C SER A 6 -6.83 -1.90 -13.59
N THR A 7 -7.97 -2.28 -14.17
CA THR A 7 -8.87 -1.35 -14.85
C THR A 7 -9.41 -0.26 -13.90
N THR A 8 -9.48 -0.53 -12.59
CA THR A 8 -10.06 0.39 -11.60
C THR A 8 -9.20 1.65 -11.38
N PHE A 9 -7.89 1.50 -11.13
CA PHE A 9 -7.02 2.65 -10.90
C PHE A 9 -6.86 3.50 -12.18
N SER A 10 -6.71 2.84 -13.33
CA SER A 10 -6.72 3.50 -14.63
C SER A 10 -8.01 4.29 -14.87
N ARG A 11 -9.17 3.75 -14.49
CA ARG A 11 -10.46 4.45 -14.59
C ARG A 11 -10.56 5.63 -13.62
N ALA A 12 -10.00 5.51 -12.41
CA ALA A 12 -9.94 6.61 -11.45
C ALA A 12 -9.09 7.77 -11.99
N LEU A 13 -7.89 7.47 -12.51
CA LEU A 13 -7.03 8.45 -13.20
C LEU A 13 -7.72 9.12 -14.38
N ALA A 14 -8.44 8.34 -15.21
CA ALA A 14 -9.15 8.89 -16.37
C ALA A 14 -10.31 9.81 -15.99
N ARG A 15 -10.89 9.66 -14.79
CA ARG A 15 -11.97 10.51 -14.28
C ARG A 15 -11.46 11.75 -13.56
N ASP A 16 -10.43 11.58 -12.71
CA ASP A 16 -9.88 12.63 -11.87
C ASP A 16 -8.43 12.26 -11.49
N ALA A 17 -7.49 12.63 -12.35
CA ALA A 17 -6.06 12.37 -12.13
C ALA A 17 -5.52 13.01 -10.85
N PRO A 18 -5.85 14.27 -10.49
CA PRO A 18 -5.45 14.86 -9.22
C PRO A 18 -5.92 14.07 -8.00
N LEU A 19 -7.19 13.64 -7.97
CA LEU A 19 -7.74 12.89 -6.85
C LEU A 19 -7.06 11.51 -6.72
N ALA A 20 -6.89 10.79 -7.82
CA ALA A 20 -6.18 9.51 -7.84
C ALA A 20 -4.71 9.64 -7.40
N ALA A 21 -4.03 10.71 -7.83
CA ALA A 21 -2.67 11.03 -7.43
C ALA A 21 -2.55 11.31 -5.92
N VAL A 22 -3.48 12.08 -5.36
CA VAL A 22 -3.53 12.36 -3.92
C VAL A 22 -3.81 11.08 -3.13
N ALA A 23 -4.70 10.19 -3.60
CA ALA A 23 -4.97 8.91 -2.94
C ALA A 23 -3.73 8.02 -2.88
N LEU A 24 -2.98 7.91 -3.98
CA LEU A 24 -1.69 7.20 -4.00
C LEU A 24 -0.67 7.86 -3.06
N GLY A 25 -0.54 9.19 -3.12
CA GLY A 25 0.37 9.95 -2.24
C GLY A 25 0.05 9.78 -0.76
N ARG A 26 -1.23 9.70 -0.38
CA ARG A 26 -1.67 9.41 0.99
C ARG A 26 -1.30 7.98 1.42
N SER A 27 -1.46 7.02 0.53
CA SER A 27 -1.08 5.62 0.79
C SER A 27 0.44 5.48 1.00
N LEU A 28 1.23 6.17 0.18
CA LEU A 28 2.69 6.24 0.34
C LEU A 28 3.09 6.91 1.65
N ARG A 29 2.41 7.99 2.05
CA ARG A 29 2.62 8.65 3.35
C ARG A 29 2.30 7.73 4.53
N ALA A 30 1.23 6.94 4.43
CA ALA A 30 0.90 5.96 5.46
C ALA A 30 1.96 4.86 5.58
N ALA A 31 2.68 4.56 4.50
CA ALA A 31 3.83 3.64 4.49
C ALA A 31 5.16 4.29 4.90
N GLY A 32 5.16 5.55 5.32
CA GLY A 32 6.34 6.26 5.82
C GLY A 32 7.12 7.05 4.77
N LEU A 33 6.66 7.12 3.51
CA LEU A 33 7.30 7.99 2.51
C LEU A 33 6.90 9.46 2.72
N ALA A 34 7.88 10.35 2.71
CA ALA A 34 7.65 11.79 2.73
C ALA A 34 7.13 12.30 1.37
N VAL A 35 5.82 12.14 1.14
CA VAL A 35 5.14 12.68 -0.05
C VAL A 35 4.60 14.07 0.22
N THR A 36 4.98 15.03 -0.62
CA THR A 36 4.42 16.39 -0.61
C THR A 36 3.21 16.49 -1.56
N PRO A 37 2.31 17.46 -1.35
CA PRO A 37 1.24 17.76 -2.30
C PRO A 37 1.76 18.06 -3.72
N ASP A 38 2.89 18.78 -3.81
CA ASP A 38 3.53 19.12 -5.08
C ASP A 38 4.00 17.88 -5.88
N ARG A 39 4.54 16.86 -5.20
CA ARG A 39 4.88 15.58 -5.84
C ARG A 39 3.65 14.85 -6.37
N SER A 40 2.52 14.96 -5.67
CA SER A 40 1.25 14.38 -6.11
C SER A 40 0.72 15.11 -7.35
N ALA A 41 0.80 16.45 -7.38
CA ALA A 41 0.43 17.25 -8.54
C ALA A 41 1.35 17.01 -9.75
N THR A 42 2.65 16.74 -9.50
CA THR A 42 3.62 16.35 -10.53
C THR A 42 3.26 14.99 -11.13
N PHE A 43 2.92 14.02 -10.29
CA PHE A 43 2.45 12.71 -10.75
C PHE A 43 1.15 12.81 -11.56
N ALA A 44 0.16 13.59 -11.12
CA ALA A 44 -1.09 13.78 -11.86
C ALA A 44 -0.84 14.26 -13.29
N ARG A 45 -0.02 15.30 -13.45
CA ARG A 45 0.39 15.82 -14.77
C ARG A 45 1.14 14.78 -15.60
N ALA A 46 2.05 14.02 -15.00
CA ALA A 46 2.77 12.96 -15.70
C ALA A 46 1.83 11.83 -16.15
N ALA A 47 0.86 11.44 -15.32
CA ALA A 47 -0.11 10.41 -15.64
C ALA A 47 -1.02 10.80 -16.82
N GLU A 48 -1.40 12.08 -16.92
CA GLU A 48 -2.15 12.62 -18.06
C GLU A 48 -1.36 12.53 -19.38
N LEU A 49 -0.06 12.79 -19.35
CA LEU A 49 0.81 12.72 -20.54
C LEU A 49 1.08 11.29 -21.00
N VAL A 50 1.23 10.37 -20.05
CA VAL A 50 1.67 8.99 -20.33
C VAL A 50 0.48 8.08 -20.70
N GLY A 51 -0.73 8.44 -20.27
CA GLY A 51 -1.97 7.73 -20.55
C GLY A 51 -2.23 6.57 -19.58
N VAL A 52 -3.51 6.28 -19.35
CA VAL A 52 -4.00 5.31 -18.34
C VAL A 52 -3.90 3.84 -18.75
N GLY A 53 -3.33 3.54 -19.92
CA GLY A 53 -3.42 2.22 -20.57
C GLY A 53 -2.29 1.24 -20.25
N GLU A 54 -1.17 1.68 -19.66
CA GLU A 54 0.00 0.82 -19.49
C GLU A 54 0.60 0.94 -18.08
N ARG A 55 0.57 -0.17 -17.33
CA ARG A 55 1.01 -0.26 -15.93
C ARG A 55 2.46 0.17 -15.74
N ASP A 56 3.35 -0.28 -16.63
CA ASP A 56 4.78 0.02 -16.55
C ASP A 56 5.05 1.51 -16.74
N ARG A 57 4.33 2.13 -17.67
CA ARG A 57 4.35 3.56 -17.92
C ARG A 57 3.92 4.36 -16.69
N LEU A 58 2.82 3.93 -16.05
CA LEU A 58 2.33 4.53 -14.83
C LEU A 58 3.29 4.33 -13.65
N TYR A 59 3.90 3.15 -13.55
CA TYR A 59 4.92 2.82 -12.56
C TYR A 59 6.10 3.78 -12.65
N TRP A 60 6.63 4.00 -13.86
CA TRP A 60 7.73 4.93 -14.07
C TRP A 60 7.34 6.38 -13.78
N ALA A 61 6.14 6.81 -14.19
CA ALA A 61 5.64 8.15 -13.86
C ALA A 61 5.53 8.38 -12.35
N ALA A 62 4.99 7.40 -11.61
CA ALA A 62 4.89 7.46 -10.15
C ALA A 62 6.27 7.43 -9.49
N ARG A 63 7.17 6.54 -9.94
CA ARG A 63 8.51 6.39 -9.38
C ARG A 63 9.32 7.67 -9.53
N LEU A 64 9.31 8.28 -10.71
CA LEU A 64 9.99 9.55 -10.98
C LEU A 64 9.40 10.73 -10.17
N SER A 65 8.11 10.67 -9.81
CA SER A 65 7.43 11.73 -9.08
C SER A 65 7.62 11.63 -7.56
N PHE A 66 7.61 10.41 -7.00
CA PHE A 66 7.59 10.18 -5.56
C PHE A 66 8.94 9.78 -4.98
N VAL A 67 9.77 9.05 -5.73
CA VAL A 67 10.98 8.42 -5.20
C VAL A 67 12.21 9.29 -5.46
N THR A 68 12.78 9.82 -4.39
CA THR A 68 14.01 10.64 -4.43
C THR A 68 15.22 9.98 -3.78
N SER A 69 15.03 8.88 -3.04
CA SER A 69 16.12 8.05 -2.49
C SER A 69 15.88 6.57 -2.81
N ARG A 70 16.96 5.81 -2.94
CA ARG A 70 16.90 4.35 -3.12
C ARG A 70 16.25 3.65 -1.94
N ASP A 71 16.37 4.18 -0.73
CA ASP A 71 15.78 3.60 0.49
C ASP A 71 14.24 3.55 0.42
N HIS A 72 13.64 4.42 -0.39
CA HIS A 72 12.18 4.49 -0.54
C HIS A 72 11.64 3.45 -1.53
N LEU A 73 12.50 2.76 -2.28
CA LEU A 73 12.08 1.88 -3.37
C LEU A 73 11.24 0.70 -2.89
N ALA A 74 11.69 0.00 -1.85
CA ALA A 74 10.98 -1.17 -1.34
C ALA A 74 9.57 -0.80 -0.84
N ALA A 75 9.45 0.30 -0.09
CA ALA A 75 8.16 0.79 0.40
C ALA A 75 7.26 1.30 -0.74
N PHE A 76 7.85 2.00 -1.71
CA PHE A 76 7.14 2.45 -2.90
C PHE A 76 6.58 1.28 -3.72
N ASP A 77 7.41 0.28 -4.04
CA ASP A 77 7.01 -0.86 -4.87
C ASP A 77 5.86 -1.65 -4.21
N ALA A 78 5.93 -1.84 -2.88
CA ALA A 78 4.87 -2.51 -2.12
C ALA A 78 3.55 -1.73 -2.16
N VAL A 79 3.57 -0.41 -1.94
CA VAL A 79 2.36 0.41 -1.99
C VAL A 79 1.82 0.53 -3.40
N PHE A 80 2.68 0.70 -4.40
CA PHE A 80 2.26 0.77 -5.79
C PHE A 80 1.55 -0.51 -6.21
N ALA A 81 2.12 -1.68 -5.90
CA ALA A 81 1.46 -2.95 -6.15
C ALA A 81 0.12 -3.05 -5.38
N ALA A 82 0.09 -2.68 -4.09
CA ALA A 82 -1.16 -2.75 -3.32
C ALA A 82 -2.25 -1.79 -3.81
N VAL A 83 -1.92 -0.57 -4.24
CA VAL A 83 -2.91 0.45 -4.65
C VAL A 83 -3.30 0.27 -6.10
N VAL A 84 -2.36 -0.07 -6.98
CA VAL A 84 -2.65 -0.25 -8.40
C VAL A 84 -3.19 -1.65 -8.64
N ASP A 85 -2.58 -2.70 -8.09
CA ASP A 85 -3.04 -4.08 -8.27
C ASP A 85 -4.19 -4.44 -7.30
N GLY A 86 -4.16 -3.97 -6.04
CA GLY A 86 -5.20 -4.28 -5.04
C GLY A 86 -6.55 -3.57 -5.21
N LEU A 87 -6.61 -2.40 -5.87
CA LEU A 87 -7.91 -1.77 -6.25
C LEU A 87 -8.74 -2.66 -7.19
N SER A 88 -8.10 -3.63 -7.85
CA SER A 88 -8.77 -4.61 -8.67
C SER A 88 -9.26 -5.82 -7.89
N ASP A 89 -8.52 -6.28 -6.88
CA ASP A 89 -8.99 -7.36 -6.01
C ASP A 89 -10.21 -6.95 -5.20
N ASP A 90 -10.27 -5.73 -4.66
CA ASP A 90 -11.45 -5.27 -3.87
C ASP A 90 -12.75 -5.25 -4.70
N VAL A 91 -12.68 -4.84 -5.98
CA VAL A 91 -13.85 -4.77 -6.89
C VAL A 91 -14.14 -6.12 -7.55
N ALA A 92 -13.12 -6.91 -7.89
CA ALA A 92 -13.30 -8.28 -8.38
C ALA A 92 -13.87 -9.20 -7.28
N GLN A 93 -13.46 -8.99 -6.02
CA GLN A 93 -14.02 -9.66 -4.84
C GLN A 93 -15.45 -9.18 -4.55
N ALA A 94 -15.75 -7.88 -4.70
CA ALA A 94 -17.10 -7.33 -4.57
C ALA A 94 -18.05 -7.77 -5.69
N ALA A 95 -17.54 -8.07 -6.89
CA ALA A 95 -18.31 -8.63 -8.01
C ALA A 95 -18.45 -10.17 -7.93
N GLY A 96 -17.66 -10.83 -7.08
CA GLY A 96 -17.56 -12.29 -6.97
C GLY A 96 -18.07 -12.90 -5.66
N GLY A 97 -18.60 -12.15 -4.70
CA GLY A 97 -19.07 -12.75 -3.46
C GLY A 97 -19.89 -11.85 -2.55
N ASP A 98 -21.00 -12.40 -2.07
CA ASP A 98 -21.85 -11.82 -1.04
C ASP A 98 -21.03 -11.56 0.25
N THR A 99 -20.98 -10.28 0.60
CA THR A 99 -20.66 -9.66 1.91
C THR A 99 -19.70 -10.42 2.85
N ALA A 100 -18.41 -10.10 2.78
CA ALA A 100 -17.53 -10.09 3.95
C ALA A 100 -16.54 -8.93 3.84
N GLY A 101 -16.79 -7.84 4.56
CA GLY A 101 -15.97 -6.62 4.57
C GLY A 101 -14.52 -6.84 5.02
N PRO A 102 -13.64 -5.85 4.83
CA PRO A 102 -12.20 -6.02 4.94
C PRO A 102 -11.82 -6.27 6.39
N ARG A 103 -11.43 -7.51 6.71
CA ARG A 103 -10.71 -7.80 7.95
C ARG A 103 -9.31 -7.22 7.80
N ALA A 104 -9.12 -5.99 8.28
CA ALA A 104 -7.81 -5.45 8.58
C ALA A 104 -7.07 -6.47 9.44
N ARG A 105 -6.06 -7.13 8.85
CA ARG A 105 -5.27 -8.15 9.51
C ARG A 105 -4.43 -7.44 10.56
N ARG A 106 -4.94 -7.38 11.80
CA ARG A 106 -4.24 -6.84 12.96
C ARG A 106 -2.93 -7.63 13.13
N PRO A 107 -1.76 -6.98 13.23
CA PRO A 107 -0.52 -7.71 13.52
C PRO A 107 -0.69 -8.41 14.86
N ALA A 108 -0.51 -9.72 14.88
CA ALA A 108 -0.52 -10.51 16.10
C ALA A 108 0.64 -10.03 16.97
N ALA A 109 0.32 -9.47 18.13
CA ALA A 109 1.31 -9.21 19.16
C ALA A 109 1.97 -10.55 19.53
N ARG A 110 3.29 -10.60 19.42
CA ARG A 110 4.12 -11.72 19.87
C ARG A 110 3.85 -11.92 21.37
N PRO A 111 3.60 -13.16 21.85
CA PRO A 111 3.52 -13.39 23.28
C PRO A 111 4.90 -13.14 23.88
N VAL A 112 4.99 -12.15 24.77
CA VAL A 112 6.12 -12.01 25.70
C VAL A 112 6.03 -13.19 26.67
N PRO A 113 7.09 -13.99 26.84
CA PRO A 113 7.14 -14.97 27.92
C PRO A 113 7.13 -14.19 29.24
N SER A 114 6.15 -14.47 30.09
CA SER A 114 6.16 -14.03 31.47
C SER A 114 7.33 -14.72 32.16
N GLU A 115 8.37 -13.96 32.51
CA GLU A 115 9.38 -14.41 33.46
C GLU A 115 8.68 -14.83 34.75
N ALA A 116 8.77 -16.11 35.08
CA ALA A 116 8.38 -16.63 36.37
C ALA A 116 9.44 -16.19 37.38
N GLU A 117 9.07 -15.28 38.28
CA GLU A 117 9.86 -14.97 39.47
C GLU A 117 10.03 -16.23 40.34
N PRO A 118 11.23 -16.46 40.91
CA PRO A 118 11.47 -17.55 41.84
C PRO A 118 11.11 -17.10 43.26
N ALA A 119 10.06 -17.69 43.83
CA ALA A 119 9.80 -17.60 45.27
C ALA A 119 10.30 -18.86 45.97
N ALA A 120 11.37 -18.68 46.74
CA ALA A 120 11.96 -19.65 47.65
C ALA A 120 11.02 -19.98 48.83
N GLY A 121 11.17 -21.19 49.38
CA GLY A 121 10.85 -21.46 50.79
C GLY A 121 10.13 -22.77 51.06
N GLY A 122 10.87 -23.77 51.60
CA GLY A 122 10.27 -24.95 52.21
C GLY A 122 11.27 -26.09 52.45
N ALA A 123 12.00 -26.03 53.56
CA ALA A 123 12.88 -27.11 54.03
C ALA A 123 12.09 -28.35 54.49
N PRO A 124 12.65 -29.58 54.41
CA PRO A 124 12.02 -30.78 54.95
C PRO A 124 12.32 -30.95 56.46
N SER A 125 11.31 -31.35 57.24
CA SER A 125 11.49 -32.03 58.53
C SER A 125 11.21 -33.52 58.34
N GLY A 126 12.19 -34.34 58.71
CA GLY A 126 12.16 -35.79 58.75
C GLY A 126 13.38 -36.30 59.49
#